data_AF-A0A953ZAJ6-F1
#
_entry.id   AF-A0A953ZAJ6-F1
#
_cell.length_a   1.000
_cell.length_b   1.000
_cell.length_c   1.000
_cell.angle_alpha   90.00
_cell.angle_beta   90.00
_cell.angle_gamma   90.00
#
_symmetry.space_group_name_H-M   'P 1'
#
loop_
_entity.id
_entity.type
_entity.pdbx_description
1 polymer ?
#
loop_
_entity_poly.entity_id
_entity_poly.type
_entity_poly.pdbx_seq_one_letter_code
_entity_poly.pdbx_strand_id
1 'polypeptide(L)'
;MAEQLDRETLVRRHHLGVWRYLRFMGCDRSQADDLTQETFLVFLRKPFDYLGHESTSAYLRKIARFIFLEARRQTSRGNEIALDEADRVFAETAGVSDGNEYLDALRECEQTLVGKARDAVKLQYGQQRSLENIAEALDMKPNGVKTLLQRARAHLRDCIERRLR
;
A
#
# COMPACT_ATOMS: atom_id res chain seq x y z
N MET A 1 20.59 -4.58 -26.29
CA MET A 1 19.14 -4.59 -26.56
C MET A 1 18.44 -4.43 -25.23
N ALA A 2 17.74 -3.31 -25.01
CA ALA A 2 17.02 -3.08 -23.77
C ALA A 2 15.92 -4.13 -23.64
N GLU A 3 15.83 -4.80 -22.50
CA GLU A 3 14.77 -5.73 -22.16
C GLU A 3 13.44 -4.96 -22.20
N GLN A 4 12.70 -5.06 -23.31
CA GLN A 4 11.35 -4.52 -23.39
C GLN A 4 10.43 -5.46 -22.63
N LEU A 5 10.16 -5.12 -21.36
CA LEU A 5 9.08 -5.76 -20.62
C LEU A 5 7.76 -5.38 -21.28
N ASP A 6 6.89 -6.38 -21.47
CA ASP A 6 5.55 -6.11 -21.96
C ASP A 6 4.78 -5.21 -20.98
N ARG A 7 3.79 -4.49 -21.51
CA ARG A 7 3.01 -3.52 -20.72
C ARG A 7 2.21 -4.16 -19.61
N GLU A 8 1.73 -5.39 -19.80
CA GLU A 8 0.97 -6.12 -18.79
C GLU A 8 1.85 -6.41 -17.55
N THR A 9 3.09 -6.80 -17.78
CA THR A 9 4.10 -7.07 -16.76
C THR A 9 4.45 -5.79 -16.01
N LEU A 10 4.60 -4.66 -16.70
CA LEU A 10 4.82 -3.36 -16.05
C LEU A 10 3.64 -2.96 -15.17
N VAL A 11 2.40 -3.16 -15.63
CA VAL A 11 1.20 -2.93 -14.82
C VAL A 11 1.22 -3.81 -13.58
N ARG A 12 1.35 -5.13 -13.74
CA ARG A 12 1.35 -6.08 -12.60
C ARG A 12 2.42 -5.76 -11.58
N ARG A 13 3.64 -5.46 -12.04
CA ARG A 13 4.78 -5.17 -11.19
C ARG A 13 4.57 -3.89 -10.38
N HIS A 14 4.11 -2.82 -11.00
CA HIS A 14 4.04 -1.51 -10.35
C HIS A 14 2.68 -1.20 -9.71
N HIS A 15 1.65 -2.03 -9.91
CA HIS A 15 0.29 -1.78 -9.43
C HIS A 15 0.24 -1.47 -7.93
N LEU A 16 0.83 -2.36 -7.12
CA LEU A 16 0.81 -2.22 -5.66
C LEU A 16 1.62 -0.99 -5.20
N GLY A 17 2.71 -0.66 -5.87
CA GLY A 17 3.52 0.52 -5.57
C GLY A 17 2.75 1.82 -5.78
N VAL A 18 2.06 1.95 -6.91
CA VAL A 18 1.18 3.11 -7.20
C VAL A 18 0.04 3.21 -6.20
N TRP A 19 -0.61 2.08 -5.89
CA TRP A 19 -1.69 2.05 -4.92
C TRP A 19 -1.23 2.49 -3.52
N ARG A 20 -0.08 1.96 -3.05
CA ARG A 20 0.53 2.35 -1.77
C ARG A 20 0.90 3.83 -1.74
N TYR A 21 1.42 4.36 -2.85
CA TYR A 21 1.71 5.78 -3.00
C TYR A 21 0.44 6.62 -2.81
N LEU A 22 -0.67 6.28 -3.50
CA LEU A 22 -1.94 7.01 -3.36
C LEU A 22 -2.53 6.93 -1.94
N ARG A 23 -2.39 5.77 -1.28
CA ARG A 23 -2.73 5.60 0.14
C ARG A 23 -1.90 6.50 1.05
N PHE A 24 -0.60 6.60 0.81
CA PHE A 24 0.31 7.48 1.54
C PHE A 24 -0.05 8.96 1.35
N MET A 25 -0.47 9.34 0.14
CA MET A 25 -0.94 10.69 -0.19
C MET A 25 -2.27 11.06 0.45
N GLY A 26 -2.93 10.12 1.14
CA GLY A 26 -4.14 10.37 1.93
C GLY A 26 -5.44 9.95 1.26
N CYS A 27 -5.40 9.19 0.15
CA CYS A 27 -6.62 8.59 -0.40
C CYS A 27 -7.27 7.64 0.62
N ASP A 28 -8.59 7.45 0.58
CA ASP A 28 -9.22 6.27 1.17
C ASP A 28 -8.97 5.01 0.30
N ARG A 29 -9.54 3.85 0.65
CA ARG A 29 -9.28 2.60 -0.07
C ARG A 29 -9.90 2.61 -1.47
N SER A 30 -11.17 3.02 -1.57
CA SER A 30 -11.89 3.07 -2.84
C SER A 30 -11.24 4.08 -3.78
N GLN A 31 -10.92 5.26 -3.25
CA GLN A 31 -10.23 6.29 -4.02
C GLN A 31 -8.85 5.82 -4.50
N ALA A 32 -8.09 5.09 -3.68
CA ALA A 32 -6.81 4.54 -4.12
C ALA A 32 -6.97 3.48 -5.21
N ASP A 33 -7.99 2.62 -5.14
CA ASP A 33 -8.30 1.63 -6.17
C ASP A 33 -8.62 2.30 -7.51
N ASP A 34 -9.47 3.32 -7.50
CA ASP A 34 -9.90 4.06 -8.71
C ASP A 34 -8.75 4.85 -9.35
N LEU A 35 -8.02 5.64 -8.56
CA LEU A 35 -6.92 6.46 -9.07
C LEU A 35 -5.73 5.62 -9.54
N THR A 36 -5.53 4.42 -8.97
CA THR A 36 -4.54 3.46 -9.47
C THR A 36 -4.92 2.98 -10.86
N GLN A 37 -6.18 2.60 -11.09
CA GLN A 37 -6.66 2.19 -12.40
C GLN A 37 -6.51 3.32 -13.42
N GLU A 38 -6.90 4.54 -13.07
CA GLU A 38 -6.77 5.70 -13.95
C GLU A 38 -5.30 5.98 -14.31
N THR A 39 -4.39 5.85 -13.34
CA THR A 39 -2.93 5.96 -13.55
C THR A 39 -2.46 4.99 -14.62
N PHE A 40 -2.85 3.71 -14.54
CA PHE A 40 -2.44 2.72 -15.54
C PHE A 40 -3.15 2.88 -16.88
N LEU A 41 -4.39 3.36 -16.91
CA LEU A 41 -5.06 3.71 -18.18
C LEU A 41 -4.31 4.83 -18.91
N VAL A 42 -3.86 5.86 -18.20
CA VAL A 42 -3.04 6.94 -18.77
C VAL A 42 -1.69 6.41 -19.25
N PHE A 43 -1.03 5.58 -18.44
CA PHE A 43 0.22 4.92 -18.80
C PHE A 43 0.10 4.10 -20.09
N LEU A 44 -0.92 3.25 -20.21
CA LEU A 44 -1.12 2.37 -21.36
C LEU A 44 -1.42 3.13 -22.66
N ARG A 45 -2.02 4.32 -22.57
CA ARG A 45 -2.34 5.18 -23.72
C ARG A 45 -1.11 5.88 -24.33
N LYS A 46 -0.03 6.07 -23.58
CA LYS A 46 1.17 6.78 -24.05
C LYS A 46 2.26 5.81 -24.50
N PRO A 47 2.96 6.06 -25.62
CA PRO A 47 4.15 5.29 -25.95
C PRO A 47 5.14 5.38 -24.79
N PHE A 48 5.66 4.24 -24.36
CA PHE A 48 6.55 4.17 -23.20
C PHE A 48 7.59 3.08 -23.43
N ASP A 49 8.85 3.46 -23.30
CA ASP A 49 9.98 2.54 -23.27
C ASP A 49 10.34 2.26 -21.82
N TYR A 50 10.64 1.00 -21.50
CA TYR A 50 11.04 0.63 -20.15
C TYR A 50 12.34 1.34 -19.76
N LEU A 51 12.29 2.10 -18.65
CA LEU A 51 13.39 2.96 -18.18
C LEU A 51 14.23 2.29 -17.06
N GLY A 52 13.99 1.01 -16.77
CA GLY A 52 14.43 0.38 -15.52
C GLY A 52 13.39 0.53 -14.40
N HIS A 53 13.51 -0.29 -13.35
CA HIS A 53 12.49 -0.42 -12.30
C HIS A 53 12.23 0.89 -11.55
N GLU A 54 13.27 1.49 -10.98
CA GLU A 54 13.15 2.73 -10.18
C GLU A 54 12.63 3.90 -11.00
N SER A 55 13.15 4.07 -12.22
CA SER A 55 12.74 5.13 -13.15
C SER A 55 11.28 4.95 -13.60
N THR A 56 10.85 3.72 -13.84
CA THR A 56 9.45 3.42 -14.19
C THR A 56 8.53 3.69 -13.00
N SER A 57 8.93 3.30 -11.78
CA SER A 57 8.20 3.60 -10.54
C SER A 57 8.05 5.11 -10.31
N ALA A 58 9.14 5.87 -10.48
CA ALA A 58 9.11 7.34 -10.37
C ALA A 58 8.21 7.99 -11.45
N TYR A 59 8.23 7.48 -12.67
CA TYR A 59 7.35 7.94 -13.74
C TYR A 59 5.86 7.70 -13.41
N LEU A 60 5.51 6.51 -12.96
CA LEU A 60 4.13 6.17 -12.57
C LEU A 60 3.65 7.00 -11.38
N ARG A 61 4.51 7.29 -10.39
CA ARG A 61 4.18 8.20 -9.29
C ARG A 61 3.87 9.61 -9.77
N LYS A 62 4.60 10.13 -10.76
CA LYS A 62 4.29 11.44 -11.37
C LYS A 62 2.89 11.46 -11.99
N ILE A 63 2.49 10.39 -12.70
CA ILE A 63 1.14 10.27 -13.27
C ILE A 63 0.10 10.21 -12.15
N ALA A 64 0.29 9.35 -11.16
CA ALA A 64 -0.62 9.18 -10.03
C ALA A 64 -0.82 10.48 -9.23
N ARG A 65 0.27 11.23 -8.99
CA ARG A 65 0.25 12.55 -8.33
C ARG A 65 -0.60 13.55 -9.11
N PHE A 66 -0.45 13.58 -10.43
CA PHE A 66 -1.23 14.47 -11.29
C PHE A 66 -2.73 14.16 -11.19
N ILE A 67 -3.10 12.88 -11.30
CA ILE A 67 -4.49 12.40 -11.21
C ILE A 67 -5.07 12.69 -9.81
N PHE A 68 -4.32 12.41 -8.74
CA PHE A 68 -4.72 12.71 -7.37
C PHE A 68 -4.99 14.20 -7.15
N LEU A 69 -4.12 15.07 -7.65
CA LEU A 69 -4.31 16.52 -7.53
C LEU A 69 -5.56 16.98 -8.26
N GLU A 70 -5.83 16.43 -9.44
CA GLU A 70 -7.04 16.75 -10.20
C GLU A 70 -8.29 16.32 -9.44
N ALA A 71 -8.32 15.10 -8.90
CA ALA A 71 -9.41 14.60 -8.07
C ALA A 71 -9.62 15.44 -6.79
N ARG A 72 -8.53 15.92 -6.16
CA ARG A 72 -8.62 16.81 -4.98
C ARG A 72 -9.13 18.21 -5.32
N ARG A 73 -8.72 18.78 -6.46
CA ARG A 73 -9.21 20.10 -6.91
C ARG A 73 -10.72 20.10 -7.12
N GLN A 74 -11.27 19.00 -7.60
CA GLN A 74 -12.71 18.83 -7.79
C GLN A 74 -13.49 18.70 -6.46
N THR A 75 -12.81 18.31 -5.37
CA THR A 75 -13.44 18.03 -4.07
C THR A 75 -13.14 19.04 -2.96
N SER A 76 -12.11 19.89 -3.07
CA SER A 76 -11.79 20.92 -2.06
C SER A 76 -11.06 22.15 -2.61
N ARG A 77 -11.49 23.34 -2.18
CA ARG A 77 -10.72 24.60 -2.25
C ARG A 77 -9.81 24.69 -1.03
N GLY A 78 -8.55 24.26 -1.17
CA GLY A 78 -7.49 24.59 -0.21
C GLY A 78 -6.93 23.40 0.55
N ASN A 79 -5.68 23.07 0.21
CA ASN A 79 -4.55 22.92 1.12
C ASN A 79 -3.33 22.60 0.24
N GLU A 80 -2.32 23.45 0.26
CA GLU A 80 -1.03 23.16 -0.36
C GLU A 80 -0.36 22.02 0.43
N ILE A 81 -0.44 20.82 -0.11
CA ILE A 81 0.38 19.70 0.36
C ILE A 81 1.80 19.97 -0.17
N ALA A 82 2.82 19.86 0.68
CA ALA A 82 4.22 19.82 0.26
C ALA A 82 4.52 18.46 -0.43
N LEU A 83 3.99 18.28 -1.64
CA LEU A 83 3.99 16.99 -2.36
C LEU A 83 5.40 16.53 -2.72
N ASP A 84 6.33 17.46 -2.89
CA ASP A 84 7.72 17.13 -3.24
C ASP A 84 8.46 16.51 -2.04
N GLU A 85 8.09 16.92 -0.81
CA GLU A 85 8.57 16.28 0.41
C GLU A 85 7.91 14.90 0.57
N ALA A 86 6.61 14.78 0.31
CA ALA A 86 5.90 13.51 0.31
C ALA A 86 6.53 12.49 -0.68
N ASP A 87 6.90 12.94 -1.88
CA ASP A 87 7.55 12.09 -2.89
C ASP A 87 8.94 11.59 -2.45
N ARG A 88 9.71 12.43 -1.75
CA ARG A 88 11.01 12.06 -1.18
C ARG A 88 10.85 11.06 -0.05
N VAL A 89 9.98 11.35 0.92
CA VAL A 89 9.69 10.46 2.06
C VAL A 89 9.21 9.10 1.55
N PHE A 90 8.31 9.07 0.57
CA PHE A 90 7.86 7.81 -0.01
C PHE A 90 8.98 7.06 -0.74
N ALA A 91 9.83 7.75 -1.50
CA ALA A 91 10.96 7.12 -2.19
C ALA A 91 11.96 6.50 -1.21
N GLU A 92 12.28 7.19 -0.12
CA GLU A 92 13.22 6.74 0.91
C GLU A 92 12.67 5.58 1.75
N THR A 93 11.36 5.57 2.03
CA THR A 93 10.75 4.58 2.93
C THR A 93 10.10 3.40 2.21
N ALA A 94 9.71 3.56 0.95
CA ALA A 94 8.92 2.59 0.20
C ALA A 94 9.34 2.41 -1.26
N GLY A 95 10.25 3.24 -1.79
CA GLY A 95 10.65 3.25 -3.19
C GLY A 95 11.69 2.20 -3.60
N VAL A 96 12.34 1.54 -2.63
CA VAL A 96 13.54 0.72 -2.86
C VAL A 96 13.24 -0.77 -3.10
N SER A 97 12.02 -1.24 -2.80
CA SER A 97 11.65 -2.65 -2.96
C SER A 97 10.26 -2.75 -3.58
N ASP A 98 10.03 -3.75 -4.45
CA ASP A 98 8.69 -4.13 -4.97
C ASP A 98 7.71 -4.50 -3.83
N GLY A 99 8.16 -4.41 -2.57
CA GLY A 99 7.41 -4.76 -1.39
C GLY A 99 7.36 -6.26 -1.18
N ASN A 100 7.94 -7.05 -2.10
CA ASN A 100 7.98 -8.51 -2.01
C ASN A 100 8.78 -8.95 -0.78
N GLU A 101 9.93 -8.34 -0.50
CA GLU A 101 10.71 -8.65 0.71
C GLU A 101 9.94 -8.32 1.99
N TYR A 102 9.23 -7.19 2.01
CA TYR A 102 8.34 -6.84 3.12
C TYR A 102 7.15 -7.79 3.24
N LEU A 103 6.59 -8.26 2.12
CA LEU A 103 5.49 -9.22 2.10
C LEU A 103 5.94 -10.61 2.55
N ASP A 104 7.12 -11.04 2.14
CA ASP A 104 7.71 -12.32 2.55
C ASP A 104 8.10 -12.28 4.04
N ALA A 105 8.74 -11.19 4.49
CA ALA A 105 8.98 -10.96 5.91
C ALA A 105 7.68 -10.91 6.73
N LEU A 106 6.62 -10.27 6.20
CA LEU A 106 5.30 -10.26 6.84
C LEU A 106 4.71 -11.67 6.92
N ARG A 107 4.73 -12.45 5.84
CA ARG A 107 4.22 -13.83 5.80
C ARG A 107 4.89 -14.71 6.86
N GLU A 108 6.21 -14.58 7.02
CA GLU A 108 6.93 -15.26 8.09
C GLU A 108 6.57 -14.73 9.48
N CYS A 109 6.50 -13.41 9.63
CA CYS A 109 6.16 -12.77 10.91
C CYS A 109 4.73 -13.09 11.37
N GLU A 110 3.78 -13.26 10.46
CA GLU A 110 2.42 -13.70 10.80
C GLU A 110 2.40 -15.09 11.46
N GLN A 111 3.35 -15.96 11.12
CA GLN A 111 3.50 -17.27 11.77
C GLN A 111 3.90 -17.16 13.24
N THR A 112 4.45 -16.01 13.66
CA THR A 112 4.82 -15.76 15.07
C THR A 112 3.64 -15.32 15.93
N LEU A 113 2.54 -14.87 15.34
CA LEU A 113 1.30 -14.59 16.08
C LEU A 113 0.66 -15.90 16.51
N VAL A 114 0.13 -15.97 17.74
CA VAL A 114 -0.52 -17.18 18.28
C VAL A 114 -1.86 -16.87 18.92
N GLY A 115 -2.73 -17.88 18.98
CA GLY A 115 -4.06 -17.81 19.59
C GLY A 115 -4.92 -16.66 19.02
N LYS A 116 -5.68 -16.01 19.91
CA LYS A 116 -6.65 -14.96 19.54
C LYS A 116 -6.02 -13.81 18.73
N ALA A 117 -4.71 -13.53 18.88
CA ALA A 117 -4.04 -12.48 18.12
C ALA A 117 -3.95 -12.82 16.62
N ARG A 118 -3.61 -14.08 16.30
CA ARG A 118 -3.57 -14.58 14.91
C ARG A 118 -4.98 -14.55 14.31
N ASP A 119 -5.97 -15.03 15.05
CA ASP A 119 -7.35 -15.10 14.58
C ASP A 119 -7.95 -13.71 14.34
N ALA A 120 -7.70 -12.77 15.24
CA ALA A 120 -8.15 -11.38 15.09
C ALA A 120 -7.55 -10.73 13.83
N VAL A 121 -6.25 -10.92 13.57
CA VAL A 121 -5.60 -10.41 12.35
C VAL A 121 -6.23 -11.04 11.10
N LYS A 122 -6.44 -12.35 11.10
CA LYS A 122 -7.06 -13.06 9.96
C LYS A 122 -8.49 -12.58 9.68
N LEU A 123 -9.30 -12.38 10.72
CA LEU A 123 -10.68 -11.89 10.57
C LEU A 123 -10.72 -10.43 10.11
N GLN A 124 -9.86 -9.57 10.66
CA GLN A 124 -9.83 -8.15 10.32
C GLN A 124 -9.31 -7.91 8.90
N TYR A 125 -8.20 -8.54 8.53
CA TYR A 125 -7.48 -8.23 7.29
C TYR A 125 -7.80 -9.21 6.16
N GLY A 126 -7.98 -10.49 6.48
CA GLY A 126 -8.32 -11.52 5.49
C GLY A 126 -9.81 -11.56 5.15
N GLN A 127 -10.69 -11.31 6.13
CA GLN A 127 -12.15 -11.37 5.94
C GLN A 127 -12.86 -10.02 6.07
N GLN A 128 -12.12 -8.94 6.36
CA GLN A 128 -12.66 -7.57 6.44
C GLN A 128 -13.83 -7.42 7.43
N ARG A 129 -13.84 -8.20 8.51
CA ARG A 129 -14.88 -8.11 9.54
C ARG A 129 -14.70 -6.85 10.39
N SER A 130 -15.82 -6.33 10.90
CA SER A 130 -15.81 -5.22 11.86
C SER A 130 -15.30 -5.66 13.23
N LEU A 131 -14.89 -4.71 14.07
CA LEU A 131 -14.39 -5.01 15.42
C LEU A 131 -15.45 -5.70 16.28
N GLU A 132 -16.71 -5.37 16.08
CA GLU A 132 -17.86 -5.96 16.76
C GLU A 132 -18.03 -7.43 16.38
N ASN A 133 -18.00 -7.74 15.08
CA ASN A 133 -18.12 -9.11 14.59
C ASN A 133 -16.93 -9.99 15.01
N ILE A 134 -15.74 -9.41 15.10
CA ILE A 134 -14.54 -10.12 15.59
C ILE A 134 -14.66 -10.37 17.10
N ALA A 135 -15.18 -9.40 17.85
CA ALA A 135 -15.38 -9.53 19.28
C ALA A 135 -16.34 -10.67 19.60
N GLU A 136 -17.45 -10.77 18.87
CA GLU A 136 -18.38 -11.88 18.95
C GLU A 136 -17.71 -13.21 18.59
N ALA A 137 -17.02 -13.28 17.44
CA ALA A 137 -16.39 -14.52 16.97
C ALA A 137 -15.29 -15.06 17.90
N LEU A 138 -14.60 -14.19 18.63
CA LEU A 138 -13.50 -14.58 19.53
C LEU A 138 -13.89 -14.61 21.00
N ASP A 139 -15.17 -14.40 21.33
CA ASP A 139 -15.69 -14.24 22.69
C ASP A 139 -14.84 -13.22 23.49
N MET A 140 -14.84 -11.99 23.00
CA MET A 140 -14.10 -10.85 23.54
C MET A 140 -14.97 -9.59 23.55
N LYS A 141 -14.57 -8.57 24.31
CA LYS A 141 -15.15 -7.22 24.18
C LYS A 141 -14.53 -6.48 22.98
N PRO A 142 -15.26 -5.61 22.26
CA PRO A 142 -14.73 -4.84 21.13
C PRO A 142 -13.45 -4.05 21.44
N ASN A 143 -13.39 -3.41 22.61
CA ASN A 143 -12.17 -2.72 23.08
C ASN A 143 -10.98 -3.68 23.32
N GLY A 144 -11.27 -4.92 23.74
CA GLY A 144 -10.27 -5.97 23.86
C GLY A 144 -9.70 -6.36 22.50
N VAL A 145 -10.55 -6.51 21.48
CA VAL A 145 -10.12 -6.78 20.10
C VAL A 145 -9.28 -5.65 19.54
N LYS A 146 -9.70 -4.39 19.72
CA LYS A 146 -8.92 -3.21 19.30
C LYS A 146 -7.51 -3.21 19.89
N THR A 147 -7.41 -3.49 21.19
CA THR A 147 -6.12 -3.56 21.91
C THR A 147 -5.27 -4.73 21.43
N LEU A 148 -5.89 -5.88 21.21
CA LEU A 148 -5.23 -7.09 20.70
C LEU A 148 -4.64 -6.85 19.31
N LEU A 149 -5.42 -6.26 18.39
CA LEU A 149 -4.97 -5.91 17.05
C LEU A 149 -3.85 -4.85 17.07
N GLN A 150 -3.90 -3.89 17.99
CA GLN A 150 -2.82 -2.91 18.15
C GLN A 150 -1.51 -3.58 18.56
N ARG A 151 -1.54 -4.48 19.54
CA ARG A 151 -0.36 -5.25 19.96
C ARG A 151 0.15 -6.17 18.87
N ALA A 152 -0.75 -6.85 18.15
CA ALA A 152 -0.38 -7.71 17.02
C ALA A 152 0.34 -6.90 15.92
N ARG A 153 -0.16 -5.72 15.56
CA ARG A 153 0.51 -4.82 14.59
C ARG A 153 1.88 -4.35 15.06
N ALA A 154 2.04 -4.02 16.34
CA ALA A 154 3.34 -3.64 16.89
C ALA A 154 4.34 -4.80 16.82
N HIS A 155 3.92 -5.99 17.23
CA HIS A 155 4.72 -7.21 17.15
C HIS A 155 5.15 -7.54 15.71
N LEU A 156 4.22 -7.48 14.76
CA LEU A 156 4.53 -7.70 13.34
C LEU A 156 5.53 -6.68 12.79
N ARG A 157 5.40 -5.40 13.17
CA ARG A 157 6.33 -4.36 12.76
C ARG A 157 7.75 -4.64 13.27
N ASP A 158 7.90 -4.86 14.58
CA ASP A 158 9.21 -5.15 15.18
C ASP A 158 9.85 -6.40 14.56
N CYS A 159 9.03 -7.40 14.27
CA CYS A 159 9.43 -8.65 13.64
C CYS A 159 9.97 -8.45 12.21
N ILE A 160 9.30 -7.61 11.41
CA ILE A 160 9.71 -7.26 10.04
C ILE A 160 10.97 -6.39 10.07
N GLU A 161 11.01 -5.37 10.92
CA GLU A 161 12.16 -4.48 11.05
C GLU A 161 13.44 -5.23 11.43
N ARG A 162 13.36 -6.29 12.25
CA ARG A 162 14.53 -7.12 12.57
C ARG A 162 14.97 -8.02 11.42
N ARG A 163 14.06 -8.42 10.53
CA ARG A 163 14.37 -9.31 9.39
C ARG A 163 14.95 -8.55 8.20
N LEU A 164 14.56 -7.30 8.02
CA LEU A 164 14.98 -6.45 6.91
C LEU A 164 16.17 -5.54 7.26
N ARG A 165 16.72 -5.68 8.47
CA ARG A 165 17.95 -5.01 8.92
C ARG A 165 19.19 -5.80 8.54
#